data_AF-A0A1C9CE25-F1
#
_entry.id   AF-A0A1C9CE25-F1
#
_cell.length_a   1.000
_cell.length_b   1.000
_cell.length_c   1.000
_cell.angle_alpha   90.00
_cell.angle_beta   90.00
_cell.angle_gamma   90.00
#
_symmetry.space_group_name_H-M   'P 1'
#
loop_
_entity.id
_entity.type
_entity.pdbx_description
1 polymer ?
#
loop_
_entity_poly.entity_id
_entity_poly.type
_entity_poly.pdbx_seq_one_letter_code
_entity_poly.pdbx_strand_id
1 'polypeptide(L)'
;MICLTNDICLFLLENDHYFLHTYCQRQLLSRRNLDKIRNNISWNRLVFKYIKEPHNIYENRYEIFYFNKNVLYSSYIQQLRTEEFFKLKSIQYIVIEIQDFIMPKVLNLIIYLGQLFVFIIGNLNILSRYSKKK
;
A
#
# COMPACT_ATOMS: atom_id res chain seq x y z
N MET A 1 -0.23 13.00 -7.00
CA MET A 1 -0.44 12.40 -8.32
C MET A 1 -1.42 11.22 -8.29
N ILE A 2 -1.24 10.22 -7.40
CA ILE A 2 -2.10 9.02 -7.32
C ILE A 2 -3.58 9.33 -6.99
N CYS A 3 -3.86 10.27 -6.07
CA CYS A 3 -5.25 10.66 -5.77
C CYS A 3 -5.96 11.20 -7.02
N LEU A 4 -5.30 12.09 -7.77
CA LEU A 4 -5.84 12.66 -9.02
C LEU A 4 -6.11 11.58 -10.06
N THR A 5 -5.19 10.63 -10.25
CA THR A 5 -5.43 9.51 -11.19
C THR A 5 -6.60 8.64 -10.75
N ASN A 6 -6.74 8.37 -9.44
CA ASN A 6 -7.88 7.61 -8.92
C ASN A 6 -9.20 8.38 -9.06
N ASP A 7 -9.19 9.70 -8.87
CA ASP A 7 -10.36 10.57 -9.08
C ASP A 7 -10.79 10.59 -10.55
N ILE A 8 -9.84 10.73 -11.48
CA ILE A 8 -10.11 10.67 -12.92
C ILE A 8 -10.64 9.29 -13.31
N CYS A 9 -10.03 8.21 -12.82
CA CYS A 9 -10.51 6.85 -13.10
C CYS A 9 -11.93 6.61 -12.58
N LEU A 10 -12.25 7.07 -11.36
CA LEU A 10 -13.60 6.99 -10.81
C LEU A 10 -14.60 7.80 -11.64
N PHE A 11 -14.22 9.01 -12.05
CA PHE A 11 -15.04 9.86 -12.91
C PHE A 11 -15.33 9.19 -14.26
N LEU A 12 -14.32 8.61 -14.91
CA LEU A 12 -14.47 7.89 -16.18
C LEU A 12 -15.34 6.64 -16.03
N LEU A 13 -15.17 5.90 -14.92
CA LEU A 13 -16.00 4.73 -14.59
C LEU A 13 -17.48 5.08 -14.39
N GLU A 14 -17.76 6.26 -13.81
CA GLU A 14 -19.13 6.69 -13.52
C GLU A 14 -19.83 7.37 -14.71
N ASN A 15 -19.09 8.04 -15.61
CA ASN A 15 -19.69 8.87 -16.66
C ASN A 15 -19.55 8.32 -18.09
N ASP A 16 -18.53 7.51 -18.38
CA ASP A 16 -18.23 7.09 -19.77
C ASP A 16 -18.38 5.57 -20.00
N HIS A 17 -19.63 5.15 -20.24
CA HIS A 17 -19.91 3.76 -20.64
C HIS A 17 -19.21 3.34 -21.94
N TYR A 18 -18.99 4.29 -22.87
CA TYR A 18 -18.27 4.03 -24.11
C TYR A 18 -16.78 3.72 -23.85
N PHE A 19 -16.13 4.49 -22.98
CA PHE A 19 -14.73 4.29 -22.60
C PHE A 19 -14.51 2.89 -22.03
N LEU A 20 -15.43 2.42 -21.17
CA LEU A 20 -15.37 1.08 -20.61
C LEU A 20 -15.45 0.00 -21.69
N HIS A 21 -16.32 0.18 -22.68
CA HIS A 21 -16.47 -0.79 -23.77
C HIS A 21 -15.26 -0.85 -24.70
N THR A 22 -14.58 0.28 -24.94
CA THR A 22 -13.40 0.33 -25.81
C THR A 22 -12.09 -0.09 -25.14
N TYR A 23 -11.91 0.22 -23.85
CA TYR A 23 -10.63 0.05 -23.17
C TYR A 23 -10.60 -1.08 -22.13
N CYS A 24 -11.74 -1.52 -21.60
CA CYS A 24 -11.78 -2.69 -20.72
C CYS A 24 -12.00 -3.98 -21.53
N GLN A 25 -11.29 -5.04 -21.16
CA GLN A 25 -11.52 -6.37 -21.74
C GLN A 25 -12.97 -6.82 -21.48
N ARG A 26 -13.56 -7.55 -22.43
CA ARG A 26 -14.96 -8.03 -22.35
C ARG A 26 -15.29 -8.78 -21.05
N GLN A 27 -14.32 -9.48 -20.46
CA GLN A 27 -14.47 -10.19 -19.20
C GLN A 27 -14.69 -9.26 -17.98
N LEU A 28 -14.28 -8.00 -18.08
CA LEU A 28 -14.41 -6.98 -17.04
C LEU A 28 -15.72 -6.18 -17.17
N LEU A 29 -16.47 -6.33 -18.26
CA LEU A 29 -17.71 -5.58 -18.52
C LEU A 29 -18.93 -6.08 -17.71
N SER A 30 -18.81 -7.18 -16.97
CA SER A 30 -19.90 -7.59 -16.08
C SER A 30 -20.08 -6.52 -14.99
N ARG A 31 -21.34 -6.19 -14.68
CA ARG A 31 -21.69 -5.15 -13.69
C ARG A 31 -20.96 -5.38 -12.36
N ARG A 32 -20.88 -6.65 -11.92
CA ARG A 32 -20.18 -7.05 -10.70
C ARG A 32 -18.67 -6.81 -10.75
N ASN A 33 -18.03 -6.98 -11.91
CA ASN A 33 -16.60 -6.73 -12.05
C ASN A 33 -16.30 -5.23 -12.05
N LEU A 34 -17.15 -4.42 -12.69
CA LEU A 34 -17.04 -2.96 -12.63
C LEU A 34 -17.21 -2.43 -11.20
N ASP A 35 -18.18 -2.94 -10.44
CA ASP A 35 -18.35 -2.56 -9.03
C ASP A 35 -17.14 -2.93 -8.16
N LYS A 36 -16.50 -4.09 -8.42
CA LYS A 36 -15.25 -4.47 -7.75
C LYS A 36 -14.11 -3.51 -8.08
N ILE A 37 -13.96 -3.13 -9.35
CA ILE A 37 -12.93 -2.18 -9.78
C ILE A 37 -13.16 -0.83 -9.09
N ARG A 38 -14.39 -0.31 -9.15
CA ARG A 38 -14.78 0.93 -8.48
C ARG A 38 -14.45 0.91 -6.99
N ASN A 39 -14.84 -0.16 -6.29
CA ASN A 39 -14.55 -0.30 -4.87
C ASN A 39 -13.04 -0.34 -4.60
N ASN A 40 -12.27 -1.07 -5.40
CA ASN A 40 -10.82 -1.12 -5.24
C ASN A 40 -10.17 0.26 -5.42
N ILE A 41 -10.60 1.05 -6.43
CA ILE A 41 -10.07 2.40 -6.65
C ILE A 41 -10.46 3.33 -5.49
N SER A 42 -11.71 3.26 -5.03
CA SER A 42 -12.20 4.03 -3.89
C SER A 42 -11.41 3.72 -2.61
N TRP A 43 -11.19 2.43 -2.31
CA TRP A 43 -10.38 2.02 -1.17
C TRP A 43 -8.94 2.50 -1.30
N ASN A 44 -8.33 2.34 -2.48
CA ASN A 44 -6.97 2.79 -2.72
C ASN A 44 -6.83 4.31 -2.55
N ARG A 45 -7.80 5.09 -3.04
CA ARG A 45 -7.87 6.54 -2.81
C ARG A 45 -7.95 6.89 -1.33
N LEU A 46 -8.79 6.20 -0.55
CA LEU A 46 -8.91 6.44 0.89
C LEU A 46 -7.61 6.11 1.62
N VAL A 47 -7.03 4.94 1.35
CA VAL A 47 -5.75 4.50 1.93
C VAL A 47 -4.65 5.49 1.59
N PHE A 48 -4.55 5.93 0.33
CA PHE A 48 -3.53 6.91 -0.05
C PHE A 48 -3.71 8.22 0.72
N LYS A 49 -4.94 8.77 0.75
CA LYS A 49 -5.24 10.07 1.37
C LYS A 49 -5.08 10.09 2.90
N TYR A 50 -5.43 9.01 3.58
CA TYR A 50 -5.46 8.98 5.04
C TYR A 50 -4.29 8.27 5.68
N ILE A 51 -3.55 7.44 4.94
CA ILE A 51 -2.42 6.67 5.47
C ILE A 51 -1.12 7.10 4.79
N LYS A 52 -1.03 6.92 3.46
CA LYS A 52 0.25 7.09 2.74
C LYS A 52 0.69 8.54 2.59
N GLU A 53 -0.22 9.44 2.21
CA GLU A 53 0.02 10.87 2.06
C GLU A 53 0.46 11.55 3.36
N PRO A 54 -0.28 11.42 4.49
CA PRO A 54 0.12 12.05 5.74
C PRO A 54 1.46 11.50 6.28
N HIS A 55 1.70 10.20 6.16
CA HIS A 55 2.99 9.61 6.51
C HIS A 55 4.16 10.19 5.67
N ASN A 56 3.97 10.34 4.35
CA ASN A 56 4.98 10.95 3.48
C ASN A 56 5.23 12.43 3.81
N ILE A 57 4.18 13.18 4.17
CA ILE A 57 4.30 14.59 4.61
C ILE A 57 5.09 14.66 5.91
N TYR A 58 4.78 13.80 6.88
CA TYR A 58 5.46 13.74 8.18
C TYR A 58 6.96 13.45 8.03
N GLU A 59 7.32 12.51 7.14
CA GLU A 59 8.71 12.17 6.86
C GLU A 59 9.44 13.12 5.89
N ASN A 60 8.80 14.23 5.46
CA ASN A 60 9.37 15.15 4.45
C ASN A 60 9.80 14.44 3.15
N ARG A 61 9.02 13.45 2.71
CA ARG A 61 9.27 12.68 1.49
C ARG A 61 8.22 12.98 0.44
N TYR A 62 8.66 13.23 -0.78
CA TYR A 62 7.82 13.39 -1.97
C TYR A 62 7.95 12.16 -2.86
N GLU A 63 6.83 11.50 -3.16
CA GLU A 63 6.79 10.39 -4.11
C GLU A 63 6.70 10.95 -5.53
N ILE A 64 7.72 10.67 -6.34
CA ILE A 64 7.78 11.01 -7.76
C ILE A 64 7.57 9.76 -8.60
N PHE A 65 6.85 9.94 -9.71
CA PHE A 65 6.64 8.90 -10.71
C PHE A 65 7.41 9.26 -11.96
N TYR A 66 8.16 8.31 -12.51
CA TYR A 66 8.89 8.50 -13.75
C TYR A 66 8.75 7.26 -14.63
N PHE A 67 8.80 7.49 -15.94
CA PHE A 67 8.76 6.42 -16.93
C PHE A 67 10.17 6.09 -17.39
N ASN A 68 10.51 4.80 -17.39
CA ASN A 68 11.75 4.31 -17.96
C ASN A 68 11.49 2.99 -18.71
N LYS A 69 11.90 2.91 -19.98
CA LYS A 69 11.72 1.73 -20.85
C LYS A 69 10.31 1.09 -20.76
N ASN A 70 9.27 1.92 -20.88
CA ASN A 70 7.85 1.53 -20.80
C ASN A 70 7.37 0.98 -19.44
N VAL A 71 8.17 1.11 -18.39
CA VAL A 71 7.77 0.77 -17.01
C VAL A 71 7.61 2.06 -16.21
N LEU A 72 6.53 2.11 -15.43
CA LEU A 72 6.31 3.16 -14.44
C LEU A 72 7.07 2.81 -13.17
N TYR A 73 7.98 3.68 -12.77
CA TYR A 73 8.70 3.58 -11.50
C TYR A 73 8.25 4.67 -10.55
N SER A 74 8.39 4.41 -9.25
CA SER A 74 8.27 5.41 -8.21
C SER A 74 9.53 5.50 -7.38
N SER A 75 9.90 6.72 -7.00
CA SER A 75 11.00 6.97 -6.05
C SER A 75 10.63 8.10 -5.11
N TYR A 76 11.33 8.19 -3.99
CA TYR A 76 11.14 9.24 -3.00
C TYR A 76 12.26 10.27 -3.09
N ILE A 77 11.89 11.54 -3.07
CA ILE A 77 12.82 12.67 -2.94
C ILE A 77 12.56 13.35 -1.60
N GLN A 78 13.63 13.76 -0.93
CA GLN A 78 13.55 14.47 0.34
C GLN A 78 13.39 15.97 0.09
N GLN A 79 12.30 16.54 0.59
CA GLN A 79 11.99 17.97 0.42
C GLN A 79 11.19 18.46 1.63
N LEU A 80 11.41 19.70 2.03
CA LEU A 80 10.69 20.29 3.16
C LEU A 80 9.20 20.45 2.84
N ARG A 81 8.31 19.80 3.63
CA ARG A 81 6.85 19.79 3.44
C ARG A 81 6.08 20.45 4.59
N THR A 82 6.69 21.43 5.25
CA THR A 82 6.13 22.10 6.44
C THR A 82 4.76 22.74 6.18
N GLU A 83 4.56 23.41 5.05
CA GLU A 83 3.26 24.03 4.73
C GLU A 83 2.12 23.00 4.58
N GLU A 84 2.44 21.82 4.06
CA GLU A 84 1.46 20.75 3.87
C GLU A 84 1.17 20.03 5.18
N PHE A 85 2.18 19.93 6.05
CA PHE A 85 2.02 19.42 7.40
C PHE A 85 0.99 20.26 8.18
N PHE A 86 1.07 21.59 8.11
CA PHE A 86 0.07 22.47 8.74
C PHE A 86 -1.33 22.37 8.13
N LYS A 87 -1.45 21.87 6.89
CA LYS A 87 -2.72 21.66 6.19
C LYS A 87 -3.32 20.27 6.44
N LEU A 88 -2.65 19.39 7.18
CA LEU A 88 -3.17 18.08 7.53
C LEU A 88 -4.45 18.20 8.38
N LYS A 89 -5.42 17.34 8.09
CA LYS A 89 -6.65 17.25 8.90
C LYS A 89 -6.33 16.57 10.23
N SER A 90 -7.05 16.93 11.29
CA SER A 90 -6.88 16.33 12.63
C SER A 90 -6.97 14.80 12.62
N ILE A 91 -7.83 14.22 11.78
CA ILE A 91 -7.95 12.76 11.65
C ILE A 91 -6.69 12.12 11.04
N GLN A 92 -5.99 12.81 10.12
CA GLN A 92 -4.77 12.30 9.51
C GLN A 92 -3.61 12.29 10.51
N TYR A 93 -3.58 13.26 11.42
CA TYR A 93 -2.59 13.32 12.49
C TYR A 93 -2.74 12.13 13.46
N ILE A 94 -3.97 11.82 13.88
CA ILE A 94 -4.25 10.65 14.74
C ILE A 94 -3.82 9.34 14.06
N VAL A 95 -4.04 9.21 12.74
CA VAL A 95 -3.61 8.01 12.01
C VAL A 95 -2.09 7.86 12.03
N ILE A 96 -1.33 8.95 11.89
CA ILE A 96 0.14 8.91 12.00
C ILE A 96 0.55 8.44 13.40
N GLU A 97 0.00 9.05 14.46
CA GLU A 97 0.36 8.67 15.84
C GLU A 97 0.05 7.20 16.15
N ILE A 98 -1.11 6.72 15.69
CA ILE A 98 -1.49 5.31 15.82
C ILE A 98 -0.53 4.43 15.03
N GLN A 99 -0.16 4.82 13.81
CA GLN A 99 0.77 4.06 12.99
C GLN A 99 2.14 3.96 13.66
N ASP A 100 2.68 5.05 14.18
CA ASP A 100 3.97 5.06 14.88
C ASP A 100 3.95 4.24 16.17
N PHE A 101 2.80 4.15 16.83
CA PHE A 101 2.61 3.29 18.00
C PHE A 101 2.49 1.79 17.65
N ILE A 102 1.83 1.47 16.54
CA ILE A 102 1.54 0.09 16.11
C ILE A 102 2.71 -0.54 15.36
N MET A 103 3.34 0.20 14.44
CA MET A 103 4.40 -0.29 13.56
C MET A 103 5.54 -1.02 14.31
N PRO A 104 6.15 -0.45 15.37
CA PRO A 104 7.23 -1.14 16.10
C PRO A 104 6.75 -2.43 16.78
N LYS A 105 5.49 -2.46 17.26
CA LYS A 105 4.93 -3.65 17.92
C LYS A 105 4.70 -4.79 16.93
N VAL A 106 4.18 -4.46 15.74
CA VAL A 106 3.98 -5.44 14.67
C VAL A 106 5.31 -6.00 14.19
N LEU A 107 6.31 -5.14 13.97
CA LEU A 107 7.66 -5.57 13.59
C LEU A 107 8.27 -6.52 14.62
N ASN A 108 8.17 -6.17 15.91
CA ASN A 108 8.67 -7.04 16.98
C ASN A 108 7.97 -8.40 16.98
N LEU A 109 6.65 -8.42 16.78
CA LEU A 109 5.87 -9.67 16.74
C LEU A 109 6.31 -10.55 15.56
N ILE A 110 6.53 -9.97 14.38
CA ILE A 110 7.06 -10.69 13.21
C ILE A 110 8.46 -11.25 13.49
N ILE A 111 9.33 -10.47 14.13
CA ILE A 111 10.69 -10.93 14.50
C ILE A 111 10.61 -12.11 15.46
N TYR A 112 9.76 -12.04 16.50
CA TYR A 112 9.58 -13.14 17.43
C TYR A 112 9.03 -14.41 16.77
N LEU A 113 8.07 -14.27 15.85
CA LEU A 113 7.56 -15.41 15.07
C LEU A 113 8.67 -16.02 14.19
N GLY A 114 9.50 -15.19 13.55
CA GLY A 114 10.66 -15.64 12.79
C GLY A 114 11.67 -16.41 13.64
N GLN A 115 11.98 -15.90 14.84
CA GLN A 115 12.87 -16.58 15.79
C GLN A 115 12.31 -17.93 16.23
N LEU A 116 11.01 -18.01 16.56
CA LEU A 116 10.34 -19.27 16.88
C LEU A 116 10.42 -20.27 15.73
N PHE A 117 10.21 -19.81 14.50
CA PHE A 117 10.27 -20.65 13.32
C PHE A 117 11.68 -21.24 13.11
N VAL A 118 12.72 -20.41 13.22
CA VAL A 118 14.12 -20.85 13.15
C VAL A 118 14.45 -21.83 14.28
N PHE A 119 13.97 -21.59 15.50
CA PHE A 119 14.17 -22.47 16.64
C PHE A 119 13.55 -23.85 16.43
N ILE A 120 12.32 -23.93 15.91
CA ILE A 120 11.64 -25.20 15.61
C ILE A 120 12.43 -25.98 14.55
N ILE A 121 12.81 -25.32 13.45
CA ILE A 121 13.60 -25.95 12.38
C ILE A 121 14.94 -26.46 12.90
N GLY A 122 15.64 -25.64 13.69
CA GLY A 122 16.93 -26.01 14.29
C GLY A 122 16.83 -27.26 15.14
N ASN A 123 15.84 -27.34 16.03
CA ASN A 123 15.62 -28.51 16.87
C ASN A 123 15.25 -29.77 16.10
N LEU A 124 14.38 -29.67 15.09
CA LEU A 124 14.03 -30.79 14.22
C LEU A 124 15.25 -31.34 13.48
N ASN A 125 16.12 -30.47 12.99
CA ASN A 125 17.35 -30.87 12.30
C ASN A 125 18.30 -31.62 13.26
N ILE A 126 18.47 -31.13 14.49
CA ILE A 126 19.29 -31.80 15.53
C ILE A 126 18.72 -33.19 15.84
N LEU A 127 17.41 -33.31 16.04
CA LEU A 127 16.74 -34.59 16.30
C LEU A 127 16.94 -35.58 15.13
N SER A 128 16.83 -35.11 13.89
CA SER A 128 17.03 -35.95 12.71
C SER A 128 18.46 -36.51 12.60
N ARG A 129 19.47 -35.72 13.02
CA ARG A 129 20.88 -36.15 13.08
C ARG A 129 21.12 -37.16 14.19
N TYR A 130 20.44 -37.03 15.32
CA TYR A 130 20.53 -37.99 16.42
C TYR A 130 19.92 -39.35 16.04
N SER A 131 18.79 -39.34 15.31
CA SER A 131 18.14 -40.56 14.83
C SER A 131 18.94 -41.33 13.77
N LYS A 132 19.79 -40.67 12.98
CA LYS A 132 20.64 -41.32 11.96
C LYS A 132 21.96 -41.88 12.50
N LYS A 133 22.34 -41.52 13.72
CA LYS A 133 23.57 -41.97 14.38
C LYS A 133 23.39 -43.24 15.23
N LYS A 134 22.15 -43.71 15.36
CA LYS A 134 21.78 -44.94 16.09
C LYS A 134 21.46 -46.03 15.07
#